data_AF-A0A652JVU2-F1
#
_entry.id   AF-A0A652JVU2-F1
#
_cell.length_a   1.000
_cell.length_b   1.000
_cell.length_c   1.000
_cell.angle_alpha   90.00
_cell.angle_beta   90.00
_cell.angle_gamma   90.00
#
_symmetry.space_group_name_H-M   'P 1'
#
loop_
_entity.id
_entity.type
_entity.pdbx_description
1 polymer ?
#
loop_
_entity_poly.entity_id
_entity_poly.type
_entity_poly.pdbx_seq_one_letter_code
_entity_poly.pdbx_strand_id
1 'polypeptide(L)'
;MLALKTLGKRYEDAGDAAGAERLWERAAEEGLLEAIPEMVARRRAAGDRAGAERLWRSAADVGDLEALSELGRLRGRAVDPAVMEGIRRFGLEADGSPAPPW
;
A
#
# COMPACT_ATOMS: atom_id res chain seq x y z
N MET A 1 12.85 -3.29 13.98
CA MET A 1 12.72 -2.82 12.58
C MET A 1 12.99 -3.89 11.51
N LEU A 2 14.10 -4.65 11.51
CA LEU A 2 14.32 -5.73 10.49
C LEU A 2 13.43 -6.98 10.65
N ALA A 3 12.95 -7.28 11.85
CA ALA A 3 12.24 -8.52 12.15
C ALA A 3 10.87 -8.60 11.45
N LEU A 4 10.09 -7.52 11.46
CA LEU A 4 8.77 -7.45 10.79
C LEU A 4 8.93 -7.57 9.26
N LYS A 5 9.84 -6.80 8.65
CA LYS A 5 10.14 -6.88 7.20
C LYS A 5 10.55 -8.29 6.75
N THR A 6 11.28 -9.02 7.60
CA THR A 6 11.75 -10.39 7.28
C THR A 6 10.65 -11.44 7.49
N LEU A 7 9.77 -11.26 8.48
CA LEU A 7 8.68 -12.18 8.77
C LEU A 7 7.55 -12.06 7.73
N GLY A 8 7.20 -10.84 7.32
CA GLY A 8 6.17 -10.61 6.29
C GLY A 8 6.57 -11.25 4.96
N LYS A 9 7.87 -11.14 4.61
CA LYS A 9 8.45 -11.81 3.44
C LYS A 9 8.31 -13.34 3.50
N ARG A 10 8.48 -13.94 4.69
CA ARG A 10 8.32 -15.39 4.89
C ARG A 10 6.87 -15.86 4.77
N TYR A 11 5.91 -15.06 5.20
CA TYR A 11 4.48 -15.39 5.05
C TYR A 11 4.01 -15.27 3.60
N GLU A 12 4.51 -14.27 2.85
CA GLU A 12 4.25 -14.17 1.41
C GLU A 12 4.84 -15.36 0.63
N ASP A 13 6.05 -15.80 0.98
CA ASP A 13 6.69 -16.97 0.35
C ASP A 13 6.00 -18.30 0.74
N ALA A 14 5.26 -18.33 1.86
CA ALA A 14 4.46 -19.46 2.31
C ALA A 14 3.02 -19.47 1.74
N GLY A 15 2.61 -18.44 0.99
CA GLY A 15 1.26 -18.31 0.45
C GLY A 15 0.20 -17.86 1.47
N ASP A 16 0.61 -17.46 2.67
CA ASP A 16 -0.28 -16.98 3.73
C ASP A 16 -0.43 -15.45 3.64
N ALA A 17 -1.32 -15.02 2.75
CA ALA A 17 -1.61 -13.61 2.51
C ALA A 17 -2.13 -12.88 3.77
N ALA A 18 -2.87 -13.58 4.63
CA ALA A 18 -3.45 -13.02 5.85
C ALA A 18 -2.38 -12.77 6.92
N GLY A 19 -1.38 -13.66 7.03
CA GLY A 19 -0.22 -13.47 7.90
C GLY A 19 0.66 -12.30 7.46
N ALA A 20 0.80 -12.10 6.15
CA ALA A 20 1.51 -10.95 5.60
C ALA A 20 0.76 -9.64 5.86
N GLU A 21 -0.55 -9.58 5.61
CA GLU A 21 -1.41 -8.40 5.85
C GLU A 21 -1.29 -7.88 7.28
N ARG A 22 -1.46 -8.73 8.29
CA ARG A 22 -1.34 -8.31 9.70
C ARG A 22 0.03 -7.74 10.05
N LEU A 23 1.07 -8.20 9.37
CA LEU A 23 2.42 -7.73 9.59
C LEU A 23 2.70 -6.40 8.90
N TRP A 24 2.08 -6.18 7.74
CA TRP A 24 2.08 -4.90 7.03
C TRP A 24 1.25 -3.86 7.78
N GLU A 25 0.10 -4.21 8.33
CA GLU A 25 -0.69 -3.36 9.24
C GLU A 25 0.16 -2.94 10.44
N ARG A 26 0.88 -3.88 11.07
CA ARG A 26 1.78 -3.57 12.18
C ARG A 26 2.97 -2.70 11.76
N ALA A 27 3.49 -2.91 10.56
CA ALA A 27 4.58 -2.12 10.01
C ALA A 27 4.12 -0.69 9.68
N ALA A 28 2.90 -0.53 9.17
CA ALA A 28 2.27 0.76 8.96
C ALA A 28 2.05 1.52 10.28
N GLU A 29 1.55 0.84 11.33
CA GLU A 29 1.43 1.40 12.68
C GLU A 29 2.79 1.85 13.26
N GLU A 30 3.88 1.16 12.92
CA GLU A 30 5.24 1.46 13.39
C GLU A 30 6.05 2.39 12.44
N GLY A 31 5.43 2.99 11.42
CA GLY A 31 6.10 3.95 10.52
C GLY A 31 7.07 3.32 9.50
N LEU A 32 6.97 2.01 9.25
CA LEU A 32 7.77 1.29 8.25
C LEU A 32 7.25 1.48 6.80
N LEU A 33 6.33 2.42 6.56
CA LEU A 33 5.81 2.74 5.22
C LEU A 33 6.93 3.09 4.23
N GLU A 34 8.04 3.65 4.71
CA GLU A 34 9.24 3.96 3.91
C GLU A 34 9.86 2.72 3.22
N ALA A 35 9.60 1.51 3.72
CA ALA A 35 10.13 0.27 3.16
C ALA A 35 9.27 -0.33 2.04
N ILE A 36 8.04 0.17 1.84
CA ILE A 36 7.08 -0.38 0.87
C ILE A 36 7.55 -0.24 -0.59
N PRO A 37 8.09 0.92 -1.04
CA PRO A 37 8.55 1.06 -2.43
C PRO A 37 9.58 0.01 -2.84
N GLU A 38 10.56 -0.28 -1.96
CA GLU A 38 11.59 -1.29 -2.22
C GLU A 38 11.01 -2.71 -2.35
N MET A 39 9.97 -3.01 -1.57
CA MET A 39 9.36 -4.34 -1.56
C MET A 39 8.48 -4.57 -2.77
N VAL A 40 7.71 -3.57 -3.15
CA VAL A 40 6.96 -3.56 -4.41
C VAL A 40 7.92 -3.70 -5.59
N ALA A 41 9.06 -2.98 -5.60
CA ALA A 41 10.05 -3.10 -6.67
C ALA A 41 10.58 -4.54 -6.80
N ARG A 42 10.88 -5.21 -5.67
CA ARG A 42 11.31 -6.61 -5.66
C ARG A 42 10.22 -7.57 -6.14
N ARG A 43 8.98 -7.39 -5.70
CA ARG A 43 7.82 -8.20 -6.13
C ARG A 43 7.58 -8.05 -7.64
N ARG A 44 7.67 -6.83 -8.17
CA ARG A 44 7.59 -6.57 -9.62
C ARG A 44 8.73 -7.23 -10.39
N ALA A 45 9.96 -7.18 -9.89
CA ALA A 45 11.10 -7.85 -10.51
C ALA A 45 10.95 -9.38 -10.52
N ALA A 46 10.27 -9.95 -9.52
CA ALA A 46 9.93 -11.37 -9.46
C ALA A 46 8.68 -11.74 -10.30
N GLY A 47 8.04 -10.78 -10.98
CA GLY A 47 6.80 -11.01 -11.73
C GLY A 47 5.53 -11.09 -10.86
N ASP A 48 5.63 -10.92 -9.55
CA ASP A 48 4.52 -10.94 -8.61
C ASP A 48 3.80 -9.58 -8.57
N ARG A 49 3.05 -9.30 -9.64
CA ARG A 49 2.27 -8.07 -9.76
C ARG A 49 1.15 -8.00 -8.71
N ALA A 50 0.56 -9.14 -8.36
CA ALA A 50 -0.53 -9.20 -7.40
C ALA A 50 -0.06 -8.87 -5.97
N GLY A 51 1.11 -9.37 -5.56
CA GLY A 51 1.74 -9.01 -4.29
C GLY A 51 2.13 -7.54 -4.23
N ALA A 52 2.68 -7.00 -5.32
CA ALA A 52 2.99 -5.57 -5.42
C ALA A 52 1.74 -4.67 -5.28
N GLU A 53 0.60 -5.09 -5.84
CA GLU A 53 -0.65 -4.36 -5.72
C GLU A 53 -1.24 -4.42 -4.31
N ARG A 54 -1.17 -5.59 -3.64
CA ARG A 54 -1.63 -5.75 -2.25
C ARG A 54 -0.86 -4.84 -1.29
N LEU A 55 0.46 -4.77 -1.43
CA LEU A 55 1.31 -3.90 -0.60
C LEU A 55 0.91 -2.42 -0.68
N TRP A 56 0.72 -1.91 -1.90
CA TRP A 56 0.26 -0.53 -2.07
C TRP A 56 -1.18 -0.32 -1.60
N ARG A 57 -2.03 -1.35 -1.68
CA ARG A 57 -3.38 -1.25 -1.16
C ARG A 57 -3.39 -1.14 0.36
N SER A 58 -2.65 -1.98 1.07
CA SER A 58 -2.54 -1.87 2.53
C SER A 58 -1.96 -0.53 2.99
N ALA A 59 -0.99 0.02 2.26
CA ALA A 59 -0.47 1.35 2.53
C ALA A 59 -1.53 2.45 2.29
N ALA A 60 -2.30 2.34 1.21
CA ALA A 60 -3.42 3.25 0.96
C ALA A 60 -4.52 3.16 2.03
N ASP A 61 -4.82 1.96 2.53
CA ASP A 61 -5.85 1.70 3.55
C ASP A 61 -5.49 2.36 4.91
N VAL A 62 -4.20 2.58 5.20
CA VAL A 62 -3.74 3.34 6.38
C VAL A 62 -3.54 4.83 6.11
N GLY A 63 -3.93 5.32 4.92
CA GLY A 63 -3.90 6.73 4.56
C GLY A 63 -2.63 7.21 3.83
N ASP A 64 -1.78 6.30 3.34
CA ASP A 64 -0.63 6.69 2.52
C ASP A 64 -1.08 7.14 1.12
N LEU A 65 -0.92 8.44 0.86
CA LEU A 65 -1.30 9.05 -0.42
C LEU A 65 -0.33 8.71 -1.56
N GLU A 66 0.95 8.48 -1.24
CA GLU A 66 1.92 8.03 -2.23
C GLU A 66 1.54 6.63 -2.73
N ALA A 67 1.06 5.79 -1.81
CA ALA A 67 0.58 4.46 -2.14
C ALA A 67 -0.60 4.43 -3.12
N LEU A 68 -1.56 5.35 -2.99
CA LEU A 68 -2.66 5.48 -3.94
C LEU A 68 -2.17 5.81 -5.35
N SER A 69 -1.19 6.71 -5.46
CA SER A 69 -0.59 7.11 -6.74
C SER A 69 0.10 5.92 -7.41
N GLU A 70 0.90 5.17 -6.64
CA GLU A 70 1.61 4.01 -7.15
C GLU A 70 0.70 2.83 -7.47
N LEU A 71 -0.39 2.64 -6.71
CA LEU A 71 -1.44 1.67 -7.02
C LEU A 71 -2.11 1.98 -8.36
N GLY A 72 -2.45 3.26 -8.62
CA GLY A 72 -2.96 3.71 -9.91
C GLY A 72 -2.00 3.37 -11.04
N ARG A 73 -0.71 3.73 -10.86
CA ARG A 73 0.34 3.42 -11.84
C ARG A 73 0.49 1.92 -12.10
N LEU A 74 0.37 1.08 -11.05
CA LEU A 74 0.35 -0.38 -11.16
C LEU A 74 -0.90 -0.93 -11.87
N ARG A 75 -2.03 -0.24 -11.78
CA ARG A 75 -3.26 -0.60 -12.52
C ARG A 75 -3.30 -0.04 -13.94
N GLY A 76 -2.30 0.75 -14.33
CA GLY A 76 -2.29 1.46 -15.61
C GLY A 76 -3.30 2.61 -15.66
N ARG A 77 -3.73 3.11 -14.50
CA ARG A 77 -4.65 4.24 -14.36
C ARG A 77 -3.90 5.37 -13.66
N ALA A 78 -3.62 6.46 -14.36
CA ALA A 78 -3.13 7.65 -13.69
C ALA A 78 -4.19 8.12 -12.69
N VAL A 79 -3.78 8.35 -11.44
CA VAL A 79 -4.68 8.99 -10.47
C VAL A 79 -4.72 10.47 -10.82
N ASP A 80 -5.93 11.02 -10.91
CA ASP A 80 -6.13 12.42 -11.22
C ASP A 80 -5.52 13.30 -10.10
N PRO A 81 -4.62 14.25 -10.41
CA PRO A 81 -4.06 15.16 -9.43
C PRO A 81 -5.12 15.91 -8.61
N ALA A 82 -6.28 16.23 -9.20
CA ALA A 82 -7.39 16.88 -8.51
C ALA A 82 -8.04 15.94 -7.47
N VAL A 83 -8.13 14.65 -7.78
CA VAL A 83 -8.60 13.63 -6.83
C VAL A 83 -7.63 13.52 -5.66
N MET A 84 -6.32 13.48 -5.92
CA MET A 84 -5.31 13.44 -4.85
C MET A 84 -5.33 14.68 -3.97
N GLU A 85 -5.61 15.85 -4.54
CA GLU A 85 -5.76 17.08 -3.77
C GLU A 85 -7.02 17.08 -2.91
N GLY A 86 -8.12 16.54 -3.42
CA GLY A 86 -9.33 16.30 -2.63
C GLY A 86 -9.06 15.40 -1.44
N ILE A 87 -8.37 14.28 -1.65
CA ILE A 87 -8.01 13.35 -0.57
C ILE A 87 -7.06 14.02 0.44
N ARG A 88 -6.06 14.80 0.00
CA ARG A 88 -5.17 15.55 0.90
C ARG A 88 -5.95 16.51 1.81
N ARG A 89 -6.95 17.16 1.25
CA ARG A 89 -7.64 18.28 1.90
C ARG A 89 -8.82 17.84 2.75
N PHE A 90 -9.51 16.78 2.33
CA PHE A 90 -10.77 16.34 2.94
C PHE A 90 -10.71 14.89 3.47
N GLY A 91 -9.69 14.11 3.11
CA GLY A 91 -9.52 12.72 3.53
C GLY A 91 -10.27 11.72 2.65
N LEU A 92 -10.26 10.46 3.08
CA LEU A 92 -11.04 9.38 2.48
C LEU A 92 -12.26 9.07 3.36
N GLU A 93 -13.38 8.73 2.72
CA GLU A 93 -14.50 8.07 3.39
C GLU A 93 -14.18 6.59 3.66
N ALA A 94 -15.01 5.95 4.48
CA ALA A 94 -14.83 4.55 4.88
C ALA A 94 -14.87 3.56 3.70
N ASP A 95 -15.43 3.95 2.57
CA ASP A 95 -15.47 3.17 1.34
C ASP A 95 -14.25 3.41 0.41
N GLY A 96 -13.33 4.28 0.82
CA GLY A 96 -12.14 4.66 0.06
C GLY A 96 -12.39 5.71 -1.02
N SER A 97 -13.57 6.35 -1.05
CA SER A 97 -13.81 7.52 -1.90
C SER A 97 -13.24 8.81 -1.29
N PRO A 98 -12.82 9.81 -2.11
CA PRO A 98 -12.43 11.12 -1.59
C PRO A 98 -13.62 11.79 -0.89
N ALA A 99 -13.43 12.27 0.34
CA ALA A 99 -14.47 12.98 1.05
C ALA A 99 -14.83 14.29 0.32
N PRO A 100 -16.10 14.68 0.27
CA PRO A 100 -16.52 15.90 -0.42
C PRO A 100 -16.05 17.15 0.34
N PRO A 101 -15.84 18.28 -0.37
CA PRO A 101 -15.67 19.57 0.29
C PRO A 101 -16.93 19.92 1.10
N TRP A 102 -16.73 20.40 2.33
CA TRP A 102 -17.80 20.90 3.19
C TRP A 102 -18.30 22.28 2.74
#